data_AF-A0A263BTB6-F1
#
_entry.id   AF-A0A263BTB6-F1
#
_cell.length_a   1.000
_cell.length_b   1.000
_cell.length_c   1.000
_cell.angle_alpha   90.00
_cell.angle_beta   90.00
_cell.angle_gamma   90.00
#
_symmetry.space_group_name_H-M   'P 1'
#
loop_
_entity.id
_entity.type
_entity.pdbx_description
1 polymer ?
#
loop_
_entity_poly.entity_id
_entity_poly.type
_entity_poly.pdbx_seq_one_letter_code
_entity_poly.pdbx_strand_id
1 'polypeptide(L)'
;MFQKYKKFNFILLPLYLFLGLAMTLGILLTFDEEMYFEPVFYLILQFWGIIGIVNLVYFIMKRKEVGNGKAFLQMFFLIPVPFVILALLMRVVMPILIKLQ
;
A
#
# COMPACT_ATOMS: atom_id res chain seq x y z
N MET A 1 -12.60 14.39 12.89
CA MET A 1 -11.12 14.39 12.75
C MET A 1 -10.63 13.18 11.94
N PHE A 2 -10.79 11.94 12.42
CA PHE A 2 -10.52 10.72 11.63
C PHE A 2 -11.29 10.69 10.29
N GLN A 3 -12.51 11.24 10.26
CA GLN A 3 -13.29 11.40 9.02
C GLN A 3 -12.64 12.30 7.97
N LYS A 4 -11.89 13.35 8.34
CA LYS A 4 -11.22 14.24 7.38
C LYS A 4 -10.08 13.51 6.68
N TYR A 5 -9.26 12.79 7.45
CA TYR A 5 -8.23 11.91 6.90
C TYR A 5 -8.80 10.73 6.12
N LYS A 6 -9.91 10.14 6.56
CA LYS A 6 -10.62 9.10 5.78
C LYS A 6 -11.09 9.64 4.44
N LYS A 7 -11.67 10.85 4.41
CA LYS A 7 -12.09 11.51 3.16
C LYS A 7 -10.90 11.79 2.24
N PHE A 8 -9.78 12.26 2.79
CA PHE A 8 -8.54 12.44 2.02
C PHE A 8 -8.01 11.11 1.47
N ASN A 9 -7.95 10.06 2.29
CA ASN A 9 -7.54 8.73 1.85
C ASN A 9 -8.53 8.08 0.87
N PHE A 10 -9.81 8.44 0.93
CA PHE A 10 -10.80 8.04 -0.07
C PHE A 10 -10.58 8.75 -1.41
N ILE A 11 -10.16 10.01 -1.40
CA ILE A 11 -9.74 10.71 -2.63
C ILE A 11 -8.47 10.07 -3.21
N LEU A 12 -7.59 9.53 -2.36
CA LEU A 12 -6.42 8.76 -2.77
C LEU A 12 -6.76 7.31 -3.17
N LEU A 13 -7.99 6.84 -3.01
CA LEU A 13 -8.40 5.47 -3.35
C LEU A 13 -8.03 5.05 -4.78
N PRO A 14 -8.22 5.89 -5.83
CA PRO A 14 -7.79 5.54 -7.17
C PRO A 14 -6.28 5.32 -7.27
N LEU A 15 -5.47 6.10 -6.54
CA LEU A 15 -4.02 5.91 -6.47
C LEU A 15 -3.69 4.60 -5.76
N TYR A 16 -4.34 4.29 -4.63
CA TYR A 16 -4.17 3.01 -3.93
C TYR A 16 -4.48 1.82 -4.84
N LEU A 17 -5.57 1.89 -5.61
CA LEU A 17 -5.98 0.83 -6.54
C LEU A 17 -4.99 0.69 -7.69
N PHE A 18 -4.54 1.81 -8.27
CA PHE A 18 -3.53 1.81 -9.32
C PHE A 18 -2.22 1.19 -8.86
N LEU A 19 -1.71 1.59 -7.68
CA LEU A 19 -0.50 1.03 -7.10
C LEU A 19 -0.68 -0.46 -6.77
N GLY A 20 -1.84 -0.86 -6.26
CA GLY A 20 -2.17 -2.26 -6.00
C GLY A 20 -2.16 -3.10 -7.27
N LEU A 21 -2.76 -2.61 -8.36
CA LEU A 21 -2.72 -3.28 -9.67
C LEU A 21 -1.30 -3.36 -10.23
N ALA A 22 -0.54 -2.27 -10.16
CA ALA A 22 0.86 -2.25 -10.59
C ALA A 22 1.71 -3.28 -9.81
N MET A 23 1.46 -3.41 -8.50
CA MET A 23 2.08 -4.42 -7.65
C MET A 23 1.74 -5.83 -8.12
N THR A 24 0.45 -6.12 -8.30
CA THR A 24 -0.04 -7.44 -8.72
C THR A 24 0.52 -7.82 -10.10
N LEU A 25 0.55 -6.89 -11.04
CA LEU A 25 1.13 -7.11 -12.37
C LEU A 25 2.64 -7.31 -12.31
N GLY A 26 3.36 -6.47 -11.55
CA GLY A 26 4.81 -6.63 -11.36
C GLY A 26 5.15 -7.99 -10.76
N ILE A 27 4.36 -8.43 -9.78
CA ILE A 27 4.44 -9.77 -9.20
C ILE A 27 4.20 -10.84 -10.27
N LEU A 28 3.06 -10.79 -10.97
CA LEU A 28 2.69 -11.79 -11.97
C LEU A 28 3.71 -11.92 -13.12
N LEU A 29 4.37 -10.82 -13.47
CA LEU A 29 5.38 -10.79 -14.53
C LEU A 29 6.77 -11.23 -14.05
N THR A 30 7.01 -11.27 -12.74
CA THR A 30 8.26 -11.77 -12.16
C THR A 30 8.13 -13.28 -12.00
N PHE A 31 8.44 -14.02 -13.07
CA PHE A 31 8.25 -15.47 -13.23
C PHE A 31 9.09 -16.38 -12.31
N ASP A 32 9.90 -15.82 -11.41
CA ASP A 32 10.82 -16.59 -10.57
C ASP A 32 10.32 -16.64 -9.11
N GLU A 33 9.78 -17.79 -8.70
CA GLU A 33 9.24 -18.02 -7.35
C GLU A 33 10.31 -17.89 -6.26
N GLU A 34 11.58 -18.17 -6.57
CA GLU A 34 12.65 -18.25 -5.56
C GLU A 34 13.06 -16.88 -5.00
N MET A 35 12.86 -15.80 -5.76
CA MET A 35 13.21 -14.44 -5.36
C MET A 35 12.01 -13.53 -5.12
N TYR A 36 10.80 -14.07 -4.98
CA TYR A 36 9.56 -13.29 -4.86
C TYR A 36 9.56 -12.27 -3.70
N PHE A 37 10.16 -12.60 -2.55
CA PHE A 37 9.99 -11.81 -1.33
C PHE A 37 10.67 -10.45 -1.33
N GLU A 38 11.92 -10.38 -1.79
CA GLU A 38 12.69 -9.14 -1.73
C GLU A 38 12.10 -8.04 -2.64
N PRO A 39 11.81 -8.29 -3.93
CA PRO A 39 11.23 -7.28 -4.83
C PRO A 39 9.86 -6.79 -4.34
N VAL A 40 9.04 -7.70 -3.83
CA VAL A 40 7.71 -7.39 -3.29
C VAL A 40 7.82 -6.53 -2.04
N PHE A 41 8.75 -6.85 -1.14
CA PHE A 41 9.00 -6.03 0.04
C PHE A 41 9.47 -4.61 -0.33
N TYR A 42 10.39 -4.48 -1.29
CA TYR A 42 10.83 -3.18 -1.78
C TYR A 42 9.68 -2.38 -2.42
N LEU A 43 8.80 -3.02 -3.19
CA LEU A 43 7.62 -2.38 -3.76
C LEU A 43 6.65 -1.89 -2.68
N ILE A 44 6.39 -2.70 -1.65
CA ILE A 44 5.55 -2.31 -0.51
C ILE A 44 6.17 -1.10 0.20
N LEU A 45 7.48 -1.09 0.44
CA LEU A 45 8.18 0.04 1.07
C LEU A 45 8.11 1.30 0.21
N GLN A 46 8.27 1.19 -1.11
CA GLN A 46 8.17 2.32 -2.03
C GLN A 46 6.76 2.93 -2.03
N PHE A 47 5.71 2.10 -2.14
CA PHE A 47 4.33 2.57 -2.10
C PHE A 47 3.95 3.14 -0.74
N TRP A 48 4.41 2.51 0.34
CA TRP A 48 4.24 3.03 1.69
C TRP A 48 4.91 4.39 1.85
N GLY A 49 6.12 4.57 1.31
CA GLY A 49 6.83 5.84 1.29
C GLY A 49 6.08 6.93 0.52
N ILE A 50 5.68 6.65 -0.72
CA ILE A 50 4.95 7.62 -1.56
C ILE A 50 3.66 8.07 -0.88
N ILE A 51 2.83 7.13 -0.45
CA ILE A 51 1.54 7.43 0.18
C ILE A 51 1.74 8.07 1.55
N GLY A 52 2.76 7.64 2.29
CA GLY A 52 3.16 8.19 3.57
C GLY A 52 3.58 9.65 3.46
N ILE A 53 4.37 9.99 2.45
CA ILE A 53 4.77 11.38 2.14
C ILE A 53 3.54 12.22 1.80
N VAL A 54 2.63 11.72 0.97
CA VAL A 54 1.39 12.44 0.62
C VAL A 54 0.54 12.72 1.87
N ASN A 55 0.40 11.74 2.76
CA ASN A 55 -0.30 11.92 4.04
C ASN A 55 0.45 12.88 4.99
N LEU A 56 1.79 12.88 4.98
CA LEU A 56 2.62 13.78 5.79
C LEU A 56 2.47 15.23 5.31
N VAL A 57 2.51 15.45 4.00
CA VAL A 57 2.27 16.77 3.39
C VAL A 57 0.89 17.28 3.78
N TYR A 58 -0.16 16.44 3.66
CA TYR A 58 -1.51 16.79 4.10
C TYR A 58 -1.56 17.15 5.59
N PHE A 59 -0.90 16.37 6.45
CA PHE A 59 -0.80 16.64 7.88
C PHE A 59 -0.16 18.00 8.16
N ILE A 60 0.96 18.32 7.52
CA ILE A 60 1.69 19.58 7.72
C ILE A 60 0.82 20.76 7.25
N MET A 61 0.24 20.67 6.05
CA MET A 61 -0.60 21.73 5.47
C MET A 61 -1.87 22.01 6.29
N LYS A 62 -2.45 20.96 6.89
CA LYS A 62 -3.71 21.05 7.64
C LYS A 62 -3.52 20.86 9.15
N ARG A 63 -2.32 21.04 9.68
CA ARG A 63 -1.96 20.74 11.09
C ARG A 63 -2.88 21.40 12.11
N LYS A 64 -3.34 22.63 11.85
CA LYS A 64 -4.25 23.40 12.73
C LYS A 64 -5.68 22.86 12.72
N GLU A 65 -6.12 22.24 11.63
CA GLU A 65 -7.46 21.66 11.49
C GLU A 65 -7.52 20.17 11.89
N VAL A 66 -6.38 19.50 11.81
CA VAL A 66 -6.26 18.03 11.87
C VAL A 66 -5.66 17.58 13.21
N GLY A 67 -4.88 18.45 13.87
CA GLY A 67 -4.78 18.56 15.34
C GLY A 67 -4.20 17.39 16.13
N ASN A 68 -3.86 16.25 15.52
CA ASN A 68 -3.38 15.10 16.30
C ASN A 68 -2.44 14.19 15.51
N GLY A 69 -1.16 14.20 15.86
CA GLY A 69 -0.13 13.33 15.28
C GLY A 69 -0.41 11.84 15.48
N LYS A 70 -1.18 11.46 16.52
CA LYS A 70 -1.62 10.07 16.72
C LYS A 70 -2.47 9.54 15.55
N ALA A 71 -3.35 10.36 15.00
CA ALA A 71 -4.20 9.94 13.87
C ALA A 71 -3.38 9.77 12.59
N PHE A 72 -2.39 10.64 12.37
CA PHE A 72 -1.42 10.50 11.28
C PHE A 72 -0.64 9.19 11.41
N LEU A 73 -0.06 8.91 12.58
CA LEU A 73 0.69 7.68 12.83
C LEU A 73 -0.17 6.43 12.62
N GLN A 74 -1.39 6.41 13.14
CA GLN A 74 -2.31 5.28 12.93
C GLN A 74 -2.58 5.02 11.44
N MET A 75 -2.78 6.07 10.64
CA MET A 75 -2.97 5.90 9.20
C MET A 75 -1.70 5.53 8.47
N PHE A 76 -0.56 6.10 8.86
CA PHE A 76 0.75 5.76 8.33
C PHE A 76 1.02 4.26 8.43
N PHE A 77 0.72 3.64 9.58
CA PHE A 77 0.86 2.18 9.76
C PHE A 77 -0.26 1.36 9.12
N LEU A 78 -1.43 1.95 8.82
CA LEU A 78 -2.53 1.24 8.18
C LEU A 78 -2.36 1.13 6.66
N ILE A 79 -1.69 2.10 6.03
CA ILE A 79 -1.43 2.17 4.59
C ILE A 79 -0.79 0.90 4.00
N PRO A 80 0.26 0.30 4.57
CA PRO A 80 0.91 -0.86 3.98
C PRO A 80 0.08 -2.15 4.11
N VAL A 81 -0.89 -2.19 5.03
CA VAL A 81 -1.62 -3.42 5.38
C VAL A 81 -2.31 -4.08 4.18
N PRO A 82 -3.06 -3.38 3.31
CA PRO A 82 -3.67 -3.99 2.14
C PRO A 82 -2.65 -4.57 1.15
N PHE A 83 -1.50 -3.91 0.99
CA PHE A 83 -0.43 -4.37 0.08
C PHE A 83 0.28 -5.61 0.63
N VAL A 84 0.48 -5.67 1.96
CA VAL A 84 1.01 -6.87 2.63
C VAL A 84 0.04 -8.04 2.49
N ILE A 85 -1.26 -7.80 2.69
CA ILE A 85 -2.29 -8.84 2.50
C ILE A 85 -2.28 -9.34 1.06
N LEU A 86 -2.26 -8.44 0.07
CA LEU A 86 -2.19 -8.80 -1.35
C LEU A 86 -0.93 -9.64 -1.65
N ALA A 87 0.23 -9.22 -1.16
CA ALA A 87 1.49 -9.96 -1.34
C ALA A 87 1.42 -11.39 -0.78
N LEU A 88 0.83 -11.55 0.41
CA LEU A 88 0.65 -12.86 1.06
C LEU A 88 -0.36 -13.73 0.31
N LEU A 89 -1.47 -13.15 -0.15
CA LEU A 89 -2.45 -13.87 -0.98
C LEU A 89 -1.81 -14.36 -2.27
N MET A 90 -1.06 -13.49 -2.95
CA MET A 90 -0.36 -13.83 -4.18
C MET A 90 0.66 -14.95 -3.97
N ARG A 91 1.37 -14.99 -2.83
CA ARG A 91 2.25 -16.12 -2.48
C ARG A 91 1.51 -17.46 -2.40
N VAL A 92 0.26 -17.48 -1.93
CA VAL A 92 -0.53 -18.71 -1.81
C VAL A 92 -1.18 -19.09 -3.15
N VAL A 93 -1.64 -18.09 -3.91
CA VAL A 93 -2.38 -18.28 -5.16
C VAL A 93 -1.45 -18.60 -6.34
N MET A 94 -0.26 -18.02 -6.40
CA MET A 94 0.67 -18.17 -7.51
C MET A 94 1.14 -19.62 -7.74
N PRO A 95 1.50 -20.39 -6.70
CA PRO A 95 1.83 -21.82 -6.86
C PRO A 95 0.65 -22.67 -7.33
N ILE A 96 -0.60 -22.26 -7.05
CA ILE A 96 -1.81 -22.94 -7.51
C ILE A 96 -2.06 -22.64 -8.99
N LEU A 97 -1.89 -21.39 -9.42
CA LEU A 97 -2.01 -20.99 -10.82
C LEU A 97 -0.97 -21.67 -11.70
N ILE A 98 0.27 -21.79 -11.24
CA ILE A 98 1.35 -22.46 -11.97
C ILE A 98 1.07 -23.94 -12.14
N LYS A 99 0.50 -24.62 -11.14
CA LYS A 99 0.10 -26.04 -11.23
C LYS A 99 -1.08 -26.33 -12.16
N LEU A 100 -1.83 -25.30 -12.56
CA LEU A 100 -2.99 -25.41 -13.44
C LEU A 100 -2.65 -25.13 -14.92
N GLN A 101 -1.42 -24.69 -15.22
CA GLN A 101 -0.89 -24.53 -16.58
C GLN A 101 -0.09 -25.76 -17.00
#